data_AF-A0A1I9G9N4-F1
#
_entry.id   AF-A0A1I9G9N4-F1
#
_cell.length_a   1.000
_cell.length_b   1.000
_cell.length_c   1.000
_cell.angle_alpha   90.00
_cell.angle_beta   90.00
_cell.angle_gamma   90.00
#
_symmetry.space_group_name_H-M   'P 1'
#
loop_
_entity.id
_entity.type
_entity.pdbx_description
1 polymer ?
#
loop_
_entity_poly.entity_id
_entity_poly.type
_entity_poly.pdbx_seq_one_letter_code
_entity_poly.pdbx_strand_id
1 'polypeptide(L)'
;IPVSTKSTTLSELAIISSIYLTVSVIQWIFRVTIVEQLFLDPFHNMIDLCSISNISILALTHPLHGYYIHGRSVHDQADTDMIRMNQYLHRERENLCGTRGLEAGSGLQTYIVNLPKAFREQFDAASQVLENDIEQLDKHTADHFDATTTNIQKIAKGIYGG
;
A
#
# COMPACT_ATOMS: atom_id res chain seq x y z
N ILE A 1 8.80 -53.88 38.99
CA ILE A 1 8.69 -53.09 37.73
C ILE A 1 9.00 -51.63 38.08
N PRO A 2 10.24 -51.15 37.97
CA PRO A 2 10.51 -49.75 38.25
C PRO A 2 10.35 -48.94 36.95
N VAL A 3 9.38 -48.04 36.94
CA VAL A 3 9.24 -47.02 35.90
C VAL A 3 10.10 -45.84 36.35
N SER A 4 11.24 -45.64 35.70
CA SER A 4 12.12 -44.49 35.93
C SER A 4 12.24 -43.68 34.65
N THR A 5 11.32 -42.74 34.48
CA THR A 5 11.41 -41.74 33.42
C THR A 5 12.09 -40.52 34.02
N LYS A 6 13.40 -40.38 33.82
CA LYS A 6 14.08 -39.11 34.06
C LYS A 6 13.70 -38.17 32.92
N SER A 7 12.74 -37.29 33.18
CA SER A 7 12.43 -36.20 32.26
C SER A 7 13.65 -35.27 32.19
N THR A 8 14.16 -35.05 30.99
CA THR A 8 15.24 -34.08 30.77
C THR A 8 14.64 -32.75 30.36
N THR A 9 15.17 -31.64 30.88
CA THR A 9 14.68 -30.29 30.56
C THR A 9 14.67 -30.02 29.05
N LEU A 10 15.58 -30.64 28.30
CA LEU A 10 15.63 -30.58 26.83
C LEU A 10 14.41 -31.26 26.16
N SER A 11 13.99 -32.44 26.62
CA SER A 11 12.81 -33.12 26.09
C SER A 11 11.51 -32.36 26.40
N GLU A 12 11.42 -31.72 27.56
CA GLU A 12 10.25 -30.92 27.94
C GLU A 12 10.14 -29.66 27.06
N LEU A 13 11.25 -28.95 26.83
CA LEU A 13 11.28 -27.81 25.93
C LEU A 13 10.97 -28.20 24.48
N ALA A 14 11.44 -29.36 24.02
CA ALA A 14 11.14 -29.87 22.69
C ALA A 14 9.64 -30.14 22.48
N ILE A 15 8.98 -30.75 23.48
CA ILE A 15 7.54 -31.01 23.43
C ILE A 15 6.76 -29.69 23.47
N ILE A 16 7.10 -28.79 24.40
CA ILE A 16 6.43 -27.50 24.55
C ILE A 16 6.57 -26.67 23.26
N SER A 17 7.79 -26.55 22.72
CA SER A 17 8.03 -25.80 21.48
C SER A 17 7.31 -26.42 20.28
N SER A 18 7.26 -27.75 20.17
CA SER A 18 6.51 -28.43 19.11
C SER A 18 5.01 -28.14 19.18
N ILE A 19 4.42 -28.13 20.37
CA ILE A 19 3.00 -27.79 20.58
C ILE A 19 2.76 -26.32 20.19
N TYR A 20 3.58 -25.39 20.69
CA TYR A 20 3.42 -23.97 20.35
C TYR A 20 3.59 -23.71 18.86
N LEU A 21 4.59 -24.32 18.21
CA LEU A 21 4.78 -24.19 16.76
C LEU A 21 3.55 -24.71 16.00
N THR A 22 3.00 -25.85 16.41
CA THR A 22 1.81 -26.42 15.79
C THR A 22 0.61 -25.49 15.93
N VAL A 23 0.37 -24.95 17.13
CA VAL A 23 -0.71 -23.97 17.36
C VAL A 23 -0.50 -22.71 16.53
N SER A 24 0.73 -22.17 16.47
CA SER A 24 1.04 -20.99 15.67
C SER A 24 0.82 -21.22 14.17
N VAL A 25 1.20 -22.39 13.65
CA VAL A 25 0.94 -22.75 12.25
C VAL A 25 -0.56 -22.83 11.97
N ILE A 26 -1.34 -23.46 12.87
CA ILE A 26 -2.80 -23.54 12.74
C ILE A 26 -3.43 -22.14 12.76
N GLN A 27 -3.00 -21.27 13.69
CA GLN A 27 -3.47 -19.89 13.79
C GLN A 27 -3.13 -19.08 12.54
N TRP A 28 -1.91 -19.23 12.02
CA TRP A 28 -1.48 -18.56 10.79
C TRP A 28 -2.30 -19.02 9.58
N ILE A 29 -2.48 -20.33 9.41
CA ILE A 29 -3.33 -20.88 8.34
C ILE A 29 -4.75 -20.36 8.47
N PHE A 30 -5.34 -20.37 9.67
CA PHE A 30 -6.69 -19.87 9.91
C PHE A 30 -6.81 -18.37 9.55
N ARG A 31 -5.85 -17.55 9.97
CA ARG A 31 -5.83 -16.12 9.64
C ARG A 31 -5.78 -15.88 8.12
N VAL A 32 -4.84 -16.52 7.44
CA VAL A 32 -4.61 -16.31 6.00
C VAL A 32 -5.77 -16.85 5.17
N THR A 33 -6.28 -18.05 5.49
CA THR A 33 -7.30 -18.70 4.65
C THR A 33 -8.73 -18.30 4.97
N ILE A 34 -9.04 -18.01 6.23
CA ILE A 34 -10.41 -17.71 6.66
C ILE A 34 -10.58 -16.21 6.87
N VAL A 35 -9.74 -15.57 7.68
CA VAL A 35 -9.93 -14.15 8.02
C VAL A 35 -9.67 -13.25 6.82
N GLU A 36 -8.52 -13.40 6.18
CA GLU A 36 -8.11 -12.54 5.07
C GLU A 36 -8.83 -12.83 3.76
N GLN A 37 -9.41 -14.02 3.58
CA GLN A 37 -10.08 -14.37 2.32
C GLN A 37 -11.60 -14.34 2.41
N LEU A 38 -12.19 -14.56 3.60
CA LEU A 38 -13.65 -14.56 3.78
C LEU A 38 -14.20 -13.29 4.44
N PHE A 39 -13.42 -12.59 5.27
CA PHE A 39 -13.92 -11.42 6.02
C PHE A 39 -13.37 -10.09 5.55
N LEU A 40 -12.19 -10.08 4.91
CA LEU A 40 -11.62 -8.89 4.31
C LEU A 40 -11.46 -9.18 2.82
N ASP A 41 -12.18 -8.46 1.96
CA ASP A 41 -11.83 -8.44 0.54
C ASP A 41 -10.91 -7.23 0.33
N PRO A 42 -9.57 -7.40 0.40
CA PRO A 42 -8.64 -6.29 0.32
C PRO A 42 -8.72 -5.57 -1.03
N PHE A 43 -9.13 -6.27 -2.09
CA PHE A 43 -9.29 -5.67 -3.41
C PHE A 43 -10.50 -4.73 -3.43
N HIS A 44 -11.65 -5.17 -2.91
CA HIS A 44 -12.81 -4.29 -2.81
C HIS A 44 -12.58 -3.12 -1.85
N ASN A 45 -11.90 -3.34 -0.72
CA ASN A 45 -11.53 -2.25 0.20
C ASN A 45 -10.63 -1.21 -0.46
N MET A 46 -9.68 -1.64 -1.30
CA MET A 46 -8.82 -0.73 -2.06
C MET A 46 -9.63 0.04 -3.10
N ILE A 47 -10.54 -0.62 -3.83
CA ILE A 47 -11.42 0.04 -4.81
C ILE A 47 -12.30 1.08 -4.12
N ASP A 48 -12.88 0.74 -2.96
CA ASP A 48 -13.69 1.64 -2.14
C ASP A 48 -12.90 2.87 -1.71
N LEU A 49 -11.68 2.67 -1.22
CA LEU A 49 -10.76 3.74 -0.84
C LEU A 49 -10.43 4.65 -2.04
N CYS A 50 -10.09 4.07 -3.19
CA CYS A 50 -9.83 4.82 -4.42
C CYS A 50 -11.02 5.70 -4.83
N SER A 51 -12.25 5.17 -4.78
CA SER A 51 -13.44 5.99 -5.07
C SER A 51 -13.62 7.12 -4.08
N ILE A 52 -13.57 6.84 -2.77
CA ILE A 52 -13.87 7.88 -1.77
C ILE A 52 -12.79 8.96 -1.78
N SER A 53 -11.53 8.58 -1.95
CA SER A 53 -10.39 9.49 -2.07
C SER A 53 -10.25 10.15 -3.44
N ASN A 54 -11.12 9.84 -4.40
CA ASN A 54 -11.08 10.39 -5.76
C ASN A 54 -9.73 10.15 -6.48
N ILE A 55 -9.12 8.97 -6.27
CA ILE A 55 -7.85 8.56 -6.86
C ILE A 55 -8.08 7.39 -7.81
N SER A 56 -7.78 7.58 -9.10
CA SER A 56 -7.79 6.50 -10.08
C SER A 56 -6.42 5.85 -10.23
N ILE A 57 -6.40 4.54 -10.49
CA ILE A 57 -5.16 3.77 -10.66
C ILE A 57 -5.12 3.19 -12.07
N LEU A 58 -4.01 3.41 -12.77
CA LEU A 58 -3.71 2.78 -14.05
C LEU A 58 -2.48 1.88 -13.89
N ALA A 59 -2.64 0.59 -14.14
CA ALA A 59 -1.58 -0.41 -14.05
C ALA A 59 -1.33 -1.04 -15.43
N LEU A 60 -0.21 -0.69 -16.06
CA LEU A 60 0.17 -1.22 -17.37
C LEU A 60 0.99 -2.49 -17.23
N THR A 61 0.53 -3.59 -17.82
CA THR A 61 1.31 -4.83 -17.93
C THR A 61 2.13 -4.86 -19.22
N HIS A 62 1.63 -4.18 -20.25
CA HIS A 62 2.30 -3.98 -21.53
C HIS A 62 2.18 -2.50 -21.93
N PRO A 63 2.96 -2.01 -22.92
CA PRO A 63 2.98 -0.59 -23.25
C PRO A 63 1.61 0.03 -23.58
N LEU A 64 0.70 -0.76 -24.15
CA LEU A 64 -0.62 -0.32 -24.61
C LEU A 64 -1.78 -1.12 -23.99
N HIS A 65 -1.51 -1.94 -22.98
CA HIS A 65 -2.51 -2.80 -22.37
C HIS A 65 -2.31 -2.92 -20.86
N GLY A 66 -3.40 -2.88 -20.12
CA GLY A 66 -3.36 -3.01 -18.67
C GLY A 66 -4.75 -2.97 -18.02
N TYR A 67 -4.73 -2.64 -16.74
CA TYR A 67 -5.91 -2.57 -15.89
C TYR A 67 -6.09 -1.15 -15.37
N TYR A 68 -7.35 -0.73 -15.24
CA TYR A 68 -7.72 0.59 -14.76
C TYR A 68 -8.77 0.48 -13.65
N ILE A 69 -8.51 1.16 -12.54
CA ILE A 69 -9.45 1.33 -11.44
C ILE A 69 -9.96 2.77 -11.49
N HIS A 70 -11.26 2.90 -11.69
CA HIS A 70 -11.94 4.19 -11.67
C HIS A 70 -12.28 4.58 -10.24
N GLY A 71 -11.43 5.42 -9.66
CA GLY A 71 -11.64 5.99 -8.33
C GLY A 71 -12.15 7.41 -8.44
N ARG A 72 -13.38 7.60 -8.94
CA ARG A 72 -14.06 8.89 -8.91
C ARG A 72 -15.02 8.92 -7.72
N SER A 73 -14.89 9.93 -6.88
CA SER A 73 -15.80 10.09 -5.75
C SER A 73 -17.16 10.58 -6.23
N VAL A 74 -18.23 10.02 -5.66
CA VAL A 74 -19.61 10.50 -5.85
C VAL A 74 -19.99 11.56 -4.80
N HIS A 75 -19.07 11.88 -3.89
CA HIS A 75 -19.24 12.84 -2.81
C HIS A 75 -18.47 14.13 -3.08
N ASP A 76 -18.90 15.21 -2.45
CA ASP A 76 -18.34 16.55 -2.69
C ASP A 76 -16.89 16.71 -2.22
N GLN A 77 -16.46 15.91 -1.25
CA GLN A 77 -15.13 15.98 -0.67
C GLN A 77 -14.56 14.59 -0.47
N ALA A 78 -13.34 14.38 -0.94
CA ALA A 78 -12.65 13.11 -0.95
C ALA A 78 -11.59 12.97 0.16
N ASP A 79 -10.88 14.07 0.47
CA ASP A 79 -9.87 14.15 1.52
C ASP A 79 -10.51 14.63 2.83
N THR A 80 -11.25 13.75 3.49
CA THR A 80 -11.96 14.09 4.72
C THR A 80 -11.65 13.14 5.87
N ASP A 81 -12.08 13.52 7.07
CA ASP A 81 -11.91 12.72 8.27
C ASP A 81 -12.55 11.35 8.11
N MET A 82 -11.97 10.37 8.80
CA MET A 82 -12.42 8.98 8.78
C MET A 82 -13.91 8.82 9.16
N ILE A 83 -14.42 9.68 10.05
CA ILE A 83 -15.84 9.68 10.44
C ILE A 83 -16.72 10.00 9.24
N ARG A 84 -16.35 11.01 8.45
CA ARG A 84 -17.13 11.44 7.29
C ARG A 84 -17.01 10.44 6.13
N MET A 85 -15.83 9.84 5.96
CA MET A 85 -15.64 8.71 5.05
C MET A 85 -16.57 7.53 5.40
N ASN A 86 -16.71 7.19 6.67
CA ASN A 86 -17.66 6.14 7.11
C ASN A 86 -19.12 6.54 6.81
N GLN A 87 -19.49 7.81 7.02
CA GLN A 87 -20.82 8.30 6.64
C GLN A 87 -21.09 8.23 5.13
N TYR A 88 -20.07 8.43 4.30
CA TYR A 88 -20.17 8.25 2.85
C TYR A 88 -20.46 6.79 2.50
N LEU A 89 -19.68 5.85 3.05
CA LEU A 89 -19.92 4.41 2.87
C LEU A 89 -21.32 3.99 3.32
N HIS A 90 -21.81 4.54 4.42
CA HIS A 90 -23.17 4.27 4.89
C HIS A 90 -24.25 4.76 3.92
N ARG A 91 -24.11 6.00 3.41
CA ARG A 91 -25.05 6.54 2.41
C ARG A 91 -25.07 5.73 1.12
N GLU A 92 -23.93 5.24 0.70
CA GLU A 92 -23.83 4.38 -0.48
C GLU A 92 -24.48 3.02 -0.26
N ARG A 93 -24.30 2.40 0.91
CA ARG A 93 -25.00 1.17 1.29
C ARG A 93 -26.53 1.36 1.24
N GLU A 94 -27.01 2.54 1.63
CA GLU A 94 -28.42 2.90 1.59
C GLU A 94 -28.90 3.36 0.20
N ASN A 95 -28.03 3.34 -0.82
CA ASN A 95 -28.31 3.81 -2.18
C ASN A 95 -28.77 5.28 -2.25
N LEU A 96 -28.25 6.12 -1.34
CA LEU A 96 -28.54 7.56 -1.27
C LEU A 96 -27.58 8.40 -2.12
N CYS A 97 -26.77 7.78 -2.98
CA CYS A 97 -25.75 8.41 -3.82
C CYS A 97 -25.77 7.82 -5.24
N GLY A 98 -25.12 8.50 -6.19
CA GLY A 98 -24.96 8.00 -7.55
C GLY A 98 -24.07 6.76 -7.63
N THR A 99 -24.05 6.08 -8.78
CA THR A 99 -23.17 4.92 -8.98
C THR A 99 -21.73 5.35 -9.26
N ARG A 100 -20.78 4.49 -8.86
CA ARG A 100 -19.33 4.74 -8.94
C ARG A 100 -18.69 4.38 -10.30
N GLY A 101 -19.45 3.83 -11.24
CA GLY A 101 -18.87 3.35 -12.49
C GLY A 101 -18.48 4.45 -13.46
N LEU A 102 -17.59 4.10 -14.39
CA LEU A 102 -17.15 5.00 -15.46
C LEU A 102 -18.29 5.29 -16.45
N GLU A 103 -19.12 4.29 -16.73
CA GLU A 103 -20.30 4.39 -17.58
C GLU A 103 -21.52 4.84 -16.78
N ALA A 104 -22.36 5.68 -17.39
CA ALA A 104 -23.58 6.17 -16.76
C ALA A 104 -24.49 5.01 -16.37
N GLY A 105 -24.82 4.91 -15.07
CA GLY A 105 -25.67 3.84 -14.53
C GLY A 105 -24.95 2.53 -14.22
N SER A 106 -23.66 2.40 -14.52
CA SER A 106 -22.85 1.25 -14.12
C SER A 106 -22.27 1.44 -12.71
N GLY A 107 -22.16 0.35 -11.95
CA GLY A 107 -21.41 0.28 -10.69
C GLY A 107 -20.00 -0.30 -10.83
N LEU A 108 -19.60 -0.72 -12.04
CA LEU A 108 -18.30 -1.36 -12.26
C LEU A 108 -17.17 -0.33 -12.14
N GLN A 109 -16.16 -0.61 -11.33
CA GLN A 109 -15.03 0.30 -11.12
C GLN A 109 -13.70 -0.22 -11.70
N THR A 110 -13.65 -1.48 -12.10
CA THR A 110 -12.46 -2.16 -12.61
C THR A 110 -12.61 -2.47 -14.10
N TYR A 111 -11.58 -2.11 -14.87
CA TYR A 111 -11.60 -2.17 -16.33
C TYR A 111 -10.31 -2.76 -16.87
N ILE A 112 -10.43 -3.47 -17.99
CA ILE A 112 -9.29 -3.82 -18.85
C ILE A 112 -9.22 -2.75 -19.93
N VAL A 113 -8.05 -2.14 -20.11
CA VAL A 113 -7.87 -1.02 -21.04
C VAL A 113 -6.85 -1.35 -22.11
N ASN A 114 -7.20 -0.97 -23.34
CA ASN A 114 -6.29 -0.93 -24.48
C ASN A 114 -6.09 0.54 -24.87
N LEU A 115 -4.85 0.99 -24.88
CA LEU A 115 -4.51 2.41 -25.00
C LEU A 115 -3.96 2.73 -26.40
N PRO A 116 -4.28 3.90 -26.95
CA PRO A 116 -3.70 4.34 -28.21
C PRO A 116 -2.23 4.71 -28.05
N LYS A 117 -1.45 4.59 -29.13
CA LYS A 117 -0.02 4.97 -29.12
C LYS A 117 0.23 6.41 -28.70
N ALA A 118 -0.65 7.32 -29.08
CA ALA A 118 -0.58 8.73 -28.67
C ALA A 118 -0.63 8.91 -27.14
N PHE A 119 -1.42 8.10 -26.43
CA PHE A 119 -1.43 8.13 -24.96
C PHE A 119 -0.08 7.67 -24.41
N ARG A 120 0.50 6.63 -25.00
CA ARG A 120 1.79 6.10 -24.57
C ARG A 120 2.92 7.12 -24.72
N GLU A 121 2.93 7.85 -25.84
CA GLU A 121 3.91 8.92 -26.07
C GLU A 121 3.83 10.00 -24.99
N GLN A 122 2.61 10.42 -24.61
CA GLN A 122 2.40 11.40 -23.53
C GLN A 122 2.80 10.85 -22.16
N PHE A 123 2.48 9.58 -21.89
CA PHE A 123 2.82 8.91 -20.65
C PHE A 123 4.34 8.78 -20.48
N ASP A 124 5.05 8.39 -21.53
CA ASP A 124 6.51 8.27 -21.53
C ASP A 124 7.16 9.65 -21.35
N ALA A 125 6.64 10.68 -22.01
CA ALA A 125 7.11 12.06 -21.83
C ALA A 125 6.93 12.55 -20.38
N ALA A 126 5.77 12.30 -19.77
CA ALA A 126 5.52 12.66 -18.37
C ALA A 126 6.42 11.89 -17.40
N SER A 127 6.66 10.60 -17.67
CA SER A 127 7.53 9.76 -16.85
C SER A 127 8.98 10.25 -16.85
N GLN A 128 9.48 10.71 -18.01
CA GLN A 128 10.83 11.28 -18.11
C GLN A 128 10.98 12.57 -17.31
N VAL A 129 9.96 13.44 -17.32
CA VAL A 129 9.98 14.67 -16.50
C VAL A 129 10.10 14.33 -15.02
N LEU A 130 9.30 13.38 -14.55
CA LEU A 130 9.33 12.92 -13.16
C LEU A 130 10.69 12.33 -12.77
N GLU A 131 11.29 11.50 -13.64
CA GLU A 131 12.61 10.91 -13.40
C GLU A 131 13.70 11.98 -13.26
N ASN A 132 13.67 13.00 -14.12
CA ASN A 132 14.60 14.14 -14.04
C ASN A 132 14.40 14.95 -12.74
N ASP A 133 13.15 15.18 -12.33
CA ASP A 133 12.85 15.93 -11.11
C ASP A 133 13.34 15.18 -9.86
N ILE A 134 13.19 13.86 -9.83
CA ILE A 134 13.72 13.00 -8.76
C ILE A 134 15.25 13.06 -8.74
N GLU A 135 15.91 12.99 -9.89
CA GLU A 135 17.37 13.09 -9.98
C GLU A 135 17.88 14.46 -9.49
N GLN A 136 17.18 15.55 -9.81
CA GLN A 136 17.53 16.88 -9.30
C GLN A 136 17.33 17.00 -7.79
N LEU A 137 16.27 16.42 -7.24
CA LEU A 137 16.02 16.41 -5.80
C LEU A 137 17.11 15.64 -5.05
N ASP A 138 17.55 14.51 -5.59
CA ASP A 138 18.62 13.70 -5.01
C ASP A 138 19.95 14.47 -4.99
N LYS A 139 20.32 15.10 -6.12
CA LYS A 139 21.51 15.96 -6.20
C LYS A 139 21.46 17.11 -5.20
N HIS A 140 20.33 17.80 -5.10
CA HIS A 140 20.17 18.91 -4.15
C HIS A 140 20.28 18.44 -2.70
N THR A 141 19.78 17.24 -2.39
CA THR A 141 19.86 16.65 -1.06
C THR A 141 21.31 16.27 -0.71
N ALA A 142 22.04 15.69 -1.67
CA ALA A 142 23.46 15.36 -1.52
C ALA A 142 24.32 16.62 -1.31
N ASP A 143 24.16 17.64 -2.15
CA ASP A 143 24.89 18.91 -2.05
C ASP A 143 24.66 19.60 -0.68
N HIS A 144 23.42 19.59 -0.19
CA HIS A 144 23.09 20.17 1.12
C HIS A 144 23.77 19.41 2.26
N PHE A 145 23.85 18.08 2.18
CA PHE A 145 24.53 17.25 3.17
C PHE A 145 26.05 17.48 3.16
N ASP A 146 26.66 17.58 1.99
CA ASP A 146 28.09 17.85 1.82
C ASP A 146 28.45 19.25 2.35
N ALA A 147 27.63 20.26 2.08
CA ALA A 147 27.80 21.61 2.60
C ALA A 147 27.73 21.64 4.14
N THR A 148 26.77 20.92 4.73
CA THR A 148 26.61 20.80 6.19
C THR A 148 27.83 20.12 6.83
N THR A 149 28.29 19.01 6.25
CA THR A 149 29.45 18.26 6.72
C THR A 149 30.73 19.09 6.66
N THR A 150 30.91 19.84 5.57
CA THR A 150 32.03 20.77 5.39
C THR A 150 32.04 21.87 6.45
N ASN A 151 30.86 22.45 6.74
CA ASN A 151 30.72 23.48 7.77
C ASN A 151 31.03 22.94 9.18
N ILE A 152 30.54 21.73 9.52
CA ILE A 152 30.84 21.08 10.81
C ILE A 152 32.35 20.81 10.94
N GLN A 153 32.99 20.30 9.88
CA GLN A 153 34.43 20.05 9.91
C GLN A 153 35.22 21.35 10.12
N LYS A 154 34.78 22.45 9.51
CA LYS A 154 35.40 23.77 9.67
C LYS A 154 35.27 24.28 11.11
N ILE A 155 34.10 24.11 11.74
CA ILE A 155 33.87 24.46 13.14
C ILE A 155 34.74 23.61 14.07
N ALA A 156 34.76 22.28 13.89
CA ALA A 156 35.57 21.38 14.70
C ALA A 156 37.06 21.75 14.64
N LYS A 157 37.60 22.00 13.43
CA LYS A 157 38.99 22.45 13.27
C LYS A 157 39.26 23.80 13.94
N GLY A 158 38.28 24.72 13.96
CA GLY A 158 38.39 26.00 14.66
C GLY A 158 38.37 25.88 16.18
N ILE A 159 37.72 24.87 16.75
CA ILE A 159 37.63 24.64 18.20
C ILE A 159 38.89 23.93 18.74
N TYR A 160 39.45 22.97 18.00
CA TYR A 160 40.62 22.19 18.44
C TYR A 160 41.97 22.74 17.96
N GLY A 161 41.96 23.77 17.11
CA GLY A 161 43.17 24.35 16.50
C GLY A 161 43.57 25.73 17.03
N GLY A 162 42.95 26.21 18.12
CA GLY A 162 43.26 27.49 18.79
C GLY A 162 43.97 27.27 20.12
#